data_AF-A0A7V9H7Y3-F1
#
_entry.id   AF-A0A7V9H7Y3-F1
#
_cell.length_a   1.000
_cell.length_b   1.000
_cell.length_c   1.000
_cell.angle_alpha   90.00
_cell.angle_beta   90.00
_cell.angle_gamma   90.00
#
_symmetry.space_group_name_H-M   'P 1'
#
loop_
_entity.id
_entity.type
_entity.pdbx_description
1 polymer ?
#
loop_
_entity_poly.entity_id
_entity_poly.type
_entity_poly.pdbx_seq_one_letter_code
_entity_poly.pdbx_strand_id
1 'polypeptide(L)'
;GPVAAGILVLSVAGLGAGALLDQTRAVGHRADSRRGLDVIVARARGPIGACPRVRTSTPQRSAVAWTLDRGLADLNRPPKAPAAVLRARPFEGGLLQPPAPPPFRAVAAVAGWELAVACPRRLRAGRSPRARS
;
A
#
# COMPACT_ATOMS: atom_id res chain seq x y z
N GLY A 1 -8.79 -20.84 50.10
CA GLY A 1 -9.16 -22.07 49.38
C GLY A 1 -8.57 -22.05 47.98
N PRO A 2 -7.93 -23.14 47.52
CA PRO A 2 -7.18 -23.19 46.25
C PRO A 2 -8.04 -23.04 44.97
N VAL A 3 -9.36 -23.10 45.10
CA VAL A 3 -10.31 -22.97 43.99
C VAL A 3 -10.36 -21.53 43.43
N ALA A 4 -10.06 -20.52 44.24
CA ALA A 4 -10.07 -19.11 43.79
C ALA A 4 -8.88 -18.77 42.87
N ALA A 5 -7.77 -19.49 42.96
CA ALA A 5 -6.58 -19.25 42.14
C ALA A 5 -6.69 -19.86 40.72
N GLY A 6 -7.43 -20.95 40.55
CA GLY A 6 -7.61 -21.62 39.25
C GLY A 6 -8.45 -20.82 38.25
N ILE A 7 -9.41 -20.02 38.73
CA ILE A 7 -10.30 -19.23 37.87
C ILE A 7 -9.55 -18.04 37.24
N LEU A 8 -8.62 -17.41 37.97
CA LEU A 8 -7.88 -16.24 37.48
C LEU A 8 -6.92 -16.57 36.32
N VAL A 9 -6.31 -17.76 36.32
CA VAL A 9 -5.36 -18.20 35.27
C VAL A 9 -6.09 -18.51 33.96
N LEU A 10 -7.30 -19.08 34.03
CA LEU A 10 -8.12 -19.37 32.85
C LEU A 10 -8.64 -18.09 32.16
N SER A 11 -8.95 -17.04 32.93
CA SER A 11 -9.39 -15.75 32.37
C SER A 11 -8.28 -15.04 31.59
N VAL A 12 -7.04 -15.09 32.05
CA VAL A 12 -5.89 -14.51 31.34
C VAL A 12 -5.56 -15.31 30.07
N ALA A 13 -5.68 -16.64 30.12
CA ALA A 13 -5.44 -17.50 28.96
C ALA A 13 -6.51 -17.34 27.86
N GLY A 14 -7.79 -17.21 28.23
CA GLY A 14 -8.89 -17.02 27.27
C GLY A 14 -8.84 -15.66 26.55
N LEU A 15 -8.51 -14.59 27.27
CA LEU A 15 -8.35 -13.25 26.70
C LEU A 15 -7.07 -13.15 25.84
N GLY A 16 -6.00 -13.88 26.21
CA GLY A 16 -4.77 -13.95 25.43
C GLY A 16 -4.93 -14.66 24.09
N ALA A 17 -5.72 -15.74 24.04
CA ALA A 17 -5.89 -16.53 22.82
C ALA A 17 -6.58 -15.74 21.68
N GLY A 18 -7.61 -14.94 22.00
CA GLY A 18 -8.28 -14.08 21.01
C GLY A 18 -7.35 -13.00 20.44
N ALA A 19 -6.64 -12.29 21.31
CA ALA A 19 -5.69 -11.25 20.90
C ALA A 19 -4.54 -11.82 20.03
N LEU A 20 -4.09 -13.04 20.31
CA LEU A 20 -3.05 -13.71 19.53
C LEU A 20 -3.55 -14.07 18.11
N LEU A 21 -4.79 -14.56 18.00
CA LEU A 21 -5.41 -14.86 16.71
C LEU A 21 -5.58 -13.60 15.86
N ASP A 22 -5.96 -12.48 16.46
CA ASP A 22 -6.10 -11.22 15.72
C ASP A 22 -4.73 -10.65 15.30
N GLN A 23 -3.70 -10.78 16.15
CA GLN A 23 -2.33 -10.43 15.77
C GLN A 23 -1.81 -11.28 14.60
N THR A 24 -2.02 -12.59 14.64
CA THR A 24 -1.57 -13.48 13.55
C THR A 24 -2.30 -13.19 12.24
N ARG A 25 -3.61 -12.92 12.27
CA ARG A 25 -4.37 -12.47 11.09
C ARG A 25 -3.83 -11.15 10.55
N ALA A 26 -3.58 -10.17 11.41
CA ALA A 26 -3.03 -8.88 11.00
C ALA A 26 -1.65 -9.03 10.34
N VAL A 27 -0.79 -9.93 10.85
CA VAL A 27 0.51 -10.24 10.22
C VAL A 27 0.32 -10.92 8.86
N GLY A 28 -0.59 -11.90 8.77
CA GLY A 28 -0.92 -12.56 7.51
C GLY A 28 -1.38 -11.58 6.43
N HIS A 29 -2.27 -10.65 6.79
CA HIS A 29 -2.73 -9.61 5.87
C HIS A 29 -1.63 -8.66 5.41
N ARG A 30 -0.68 -8.32 6.28
CA ARG A 30 0.50 -7.52 5.87
C ARG A 30 1.37 -8.29 4.89
N ALA A 31 1.58 -9.58 5.10
CA ALA A 31 2.35 -10.43 4.19
C ALA A 31 1.67 -10.55 2.82
N ASP A 32 0.36 -10.79 2.79
CA ASP A 32 -0.39 -10.89 1.53
C ASP A 32 -0.49 -9.54 0.80
N SER A 33 -0.70 -8.46 1.54
CA SER A 33 -0.63 -7.11 0.98
C SER A 33 0.76 -6.83 0.39
N ARG A 34 1.83 -7.27 1.04
CA ARG A 34 3.19 -7.11 0.51
C ARG A 34 3.38 -7.87 -0.80
N ARG A 35 2.96 -9.15 -0.86
CA ARG A 35 3.00 -9.94 -2.09
C ARG A 35 2.18 -9.28 -3.20
N GLY A 36 0.99 -8.79 -2.89
CA GLY A 36 0.15 -8.09 -3.86
C GLY A 36 0.80 -6.82 -4.40
N LEU A 37 1.54 -6.08 -3.56
CA LEU A 37 2.29 -4.89 -3.96
C LEU A 37 3.37 -5.23 -4.99
N ASP A 38 4.14 -6.29 -4.74
CA ASP A 38 5.21 -6.70 -5.65
C ASP A 38 4.63 -7.13 -7.01
N VAL A 39 3.51 -7.85 -7.00
CA VAL A 39 2.82 -8.26 -8.24
C VAL A 39 2.28 -7.05 -9.02
N ILE A 40 1.60 -6.10 -8.37
CA ILE A 40 1.05 -4.94 -9.09
C ILE A 40 2.17 -4.03 -9.63
N VAL A 41 3.26 -3.85 -8.88
CA VAL A 41 4.42 -3.07 -9.34
C VAL A 41 5.09 -3.73 -10.54
N ALA A 42 5.28 -5.05 -10.51
CA ALA A 42 5.83 -5.80 -11.64
C ALA A 42 4.93 -5.64 -12.89
N ARG A 43 3.62 -5.85 -12.73
CA ARG A 43 2.64 -5.74 -13.83
C ARG A 43 2.53 -4.32 -14.39
N ALA A 44 2.63 -3.31 -13.53
CA ALA A 44 2.40 -1.91 -13.89
C ALA A 44 3.67 -1.04 -13.90
N ARG A 45 4.84 -1.67 -14.02
CA ARG A 45 6.14 -0.97 -14.09
C ARG A 45 6.16 0.14 -15.13
N GLY A 46 5.55 -0.11 -16.31
CA GLY A 46 5.42 0.87 -17.38
C GLY A 46 4.61 2.12 -16.99
N PRO A 47 3.32 1.98 -16.63
CA PRO A 47 2.50 3.09 -16.15
C PRO A 47 3.08 3.84 -14.94
N ILE A 48 3.66 3.13 -13.97
CA ILE A 48 4.31 3.74 -12.79
C ILE A 48 5.52 4.57 -13.22
N GLY A 49 6.39 4.02 -14.09
CA GLY A 49 7.57 4.72 -14.59
C GLY A 49 7.26 5.91 -15.51
N ALA A 50 6.07 5.94 -16.13
CA ALA A 50 5.62 7.07 -16.94
C ALA A 50 5.14 8.28 -16.11
N CYS A 51 5.02 8.11 -14.79
CA CYS A 51 4.57 9.15 -13.88
C CYS A 51 5.74 9.73 -13.07
N PRO A 52 5.88 11.07 -13.00
CA PRO A 52 6.96 11.68 -12.22
C PRO A 52 6.77 11.49 -10.71
N ARG A 53 5.53 11.23 -10.27
CA ARG A 53 5.15 11.10 -8.86
C ARG A 53 4.30 9.87 -8.65
N VAL A 54 4.52 9.21 -7.53
CA VAL A 54 3.67 8.13 -7.02
C VAL A 54 3.03 8.60 -5.72
N ARG A 55 1.78 8.21 -5.49
CA ARG A 55 0.97 8.52 -4.32
C ARG A 55 0.35 7.25 -3.78
N THR A 56 0.19 7.18 -2.47
CA THR A 56 -0.43 6.07 -1.77
C THR A 56 -0.95 6.56 -0.41
N SER A 57 -1.56 5.67 0.36
CA SER A 57 -2.06 6.00 1.70
C SER A 57 -0.90 6.07 2.72
N THR A 58 -1.09 6.83 3.80
CA THR A 58 -0.09 6.94 4.88
C THR A 58 0.35 5.57 5.44
N PRO A 59 -0.54 4.59 5.67
CA PRO A 59 -0.12 3.26 6.15
C PRO A 59 0.76 2.48 5.15
N GLN A 60 0.64 2.76 3.85
CA GLN A 60 1.30 2.02 2.78
C GLN A 60 2.59 2.69 2.29
N ARG A 61 2.85 3.95 2.67
CA ARG A 61 3.96 4.75 2.13
C ARG A 61 5.33 4.08 2.28
N SER A 62 5.61 3.43 3.41
CA SER A 62 6.91 2.78 3.64
C SER A 62 7.11 1.56 2.76
N ALA A 63 6.06 0.74 2.61
CA ALA A 63 6.08 -0.41 1.73
C ALA A 63 6.28 0.02 0.27
N VAL A 64 5.53 1.03 -0.19
CA VAL A 64 5.63 1.54 -1.56
C VAL A 64 6.98 2.21 -1.82
N ALA A 65 7.49 3.01 -0.88
CA ALA A 65 8.81 3.63 -0.95
C ALA A 65 9.91 2.59 -1.18
N TRP A 66 9.93 1.54 -0.35
CA TRP A 66 10.91 0.46 -0.46
C TRP A 66 10.79 -0.30 -1.78
N THR A 67 9.57 -0.70 -2.18
CA THR A 67 9.37 -1.49 -3.41
C THR A 67 9.74 -0.70 -4.68
N LEU A 68 9.54 0.62 -4.68
CA LEU A 68 9.82 1.47 -5.83
C LEU A 68 11.19 2.14 -5.79
N ASP A 69 11.97 1.91 -4.73
CA ASP A 69 13.22 2.62 -4.44
C ASP A 69 13.04 4.15 -4.52
N ARG A 70 12.09 4.67 -3.74
CA ARG A 70 11.74 6.10 -3.70
C ARG A 70 11.78 6.62 -2.27
N GLY A 71 12.09 7.90 -2.11
CA GLY A 71 11.95 8.58 -0.83
C GLY A 71 10.51 8.56 -0.31
N LEU A 72 10.37 8.53 1.02
CA LEU A 72 9.08 8.59 1.72
C LEU A 72 8.34 9.91 1.51
N ALA A 73 9.09 10.98 1.21
CA ALA A 73 8.55 12.31 1.00
C ALA A 73 7.47 12.28 -0.09
N ASP A 74 6.38 12.97 0.18
CA ASP A 74 5.28 13.21 -0.74
C ASP A 74 4.40 12.00 -1.10
N LEU A 75 4.75 10.77 -0.73
CA LEU A 75 3.97 9.58 -1.07
C LEU A 75 2.53 9.64 -0.55
N ASN A 76 2.30 10.25 0.61
CA ASN A 76 0.96 10.37 1.20
C ASN A 76 0.28 11.73 0.97
N ARG A 77 0.87 12.61 0.14
CA ARG A 77 0.22 13.88 -0.20
C ARG A 77 -1.02 13.62 -1.07
N PRO A 78 -2.04 14.50 -1.03
CA PRO A 78 -3.17 14.42 -1.94
C PRO A 78 -2.71 14.28 -3.40
N PRO A 79 -3.34 13.38 -4.18
CA PRO A 79 -2.93 13.15 -5.55
C PRO A 79 -3.26 14.37 -6.42
N LYS A 80 -2.25 14.85 -7.15
CA LYS A 80 -2.37 15.89 -8.18
C LYS A 80 -1.70 15.37 -9.44
N ALA A 81 -2.37 15.51 -10.58
CA ALA A 81 -1.79 15.13 -11.87
C ALA A 81 -0.55 16.01 -12.17
N PRO A 82 0.49 15.48 -12.84
CA PRO A 82 0.65 14.08 -13.27
C PRO A 82 1.18 13.18 -12.14
N ALA A 83 0.45 12.13 -11.81
CA ALA A 83 0.88 11.13 -10.82
C ALA A 83 0.26 9.74 -11.07
N ALA A 84 0.88 8.73 -10.47
CA ALA A 84 0.33 7.41 -10.24
C ALA A 84 -0.18 7.31 -8.80
N VAL A 85 -1.32 6.66 -8.58
CA VAL A 85 -1.92 6.42 -7.26
C VAL A 85 -2.01 4.91 -7.05
N LEU A 86 -1.23 4.40 -6.11
CA LEU A 86 -1.27 3.02 -5.63
C LEU A 86 -2.13 2.95 -4.36
N ARG A 87 -3.16 2.12 -4.41
CA ARG A 87 -4.12 1.92 -3.32
C ARG A 87 -4.11 0.43 -2.95
N ALA A 88 -3.97 0.08 -1.69
CA ALA A 88 -4.40 -1.24 -1.23
C ALA A 88 -5.77 -1.15 -0.56
N ARG A 89 -6.66 -2.08 -0.92
CA ARG A 89 -8.00 -2.28 -0.34
C ARG A 89 -7.90 -2.32 1.18
N PRO A 90 -8.83 -1.66 1.90
CA PRO A 90 -8.73 -1.59 3.34
C PRO A 90 -9.02 -2.98 3.92
N PHE A 91 -8.21 -3.40 4.88
CA PHE A 91 -8.44 -4.61 5.65
C PHE A 91 -9.54 -4.40 6.71
N GLU A 92 -9.70 -3.17 7.23
CA GLU A 92 -10.63 -2.83 8.33
C GLU A 92 -11.60 -1.69 7.95
N GLY A 93 -12.13 -1.68 6.72
CA GLY A 93 -13.19 -0.74 6.31
C GLY A 93 -12.82 0.76 6.22
N GLY A 94 -11.54 1.13 6.37
CA GLY A 94 -11.12 2.52 6.55
C GLY A 94 -11.06 3.43 5.31
N LEU A 95 -11.59 4.65 5.49
CA LEU A 95 -11.59 5.86 4.66
C LEU A 95 -10.20 6.46 4.32
N LEU A 96 -9.10 5.73 4.57
CA LEU A 96 -7.73 6.27 4.52
C LEU A 96 -7.04 6.15 3.16
N GLN A 97 -7.73 5.65 2.15
CA GLN A 97 -7.20 5.65 0.80
C GLN A 97 -7.38 7.03 0.17
N PRO A 98 -6.34 7.59 -0.46
CA PRO A 98 -6.55 8.78 -1.27
C PRO A 98 -7.60 8.44 -2.34
N PRO A 99 -8.67 9.24 -2.48
CA PRO A 99 -9.54 9.10 -3.63
C PRO A 99 -8.68 9.25 -4.89
N ALA A 100 -9.02 8.52 -5.95
CA ALA A 100 -8.47 8.78 -7.27
C ALA A 100 -9.47 9.68 -8.01
N PRO A 101 -9.46 11.02 -7.77
CA PRO A 101 -10.38 11.91 -8.45
C PRO A 101 -10.09 11.91 -9.96
N PRO A 102 -11.01 12.39 -10.81
CA PRO A 102 -10.65 12.76 -12.17
C PRO A 102 -9.42 13.70 -12.17
N PRO A 103 -8.46 13.54 -13.11
CA PRO A 103 -8.49 12.70 -14.30
C PRO A 103 -7.81 11.32 -14.14
N PHE A 104 -7.63 10.81 -12.91
CA PHE A 104 -6.96 9.53 -12.68
C PHE A 104 -7.80 8.37 -13.21
N ARG A 105 -7.21 7.52 -14.06
CA ARG A 105 -7.86 6.34 -14.64
C ARG A 105 -7.25 5.07 -14.09
N ALA A 106 -8.08 4.12 -13.66
CA ALA A 106 -7.62 2.79 -13.25
C ALA A 106 -6.93 2.08 -14.43
N VAL A 107 -5.78 1.46 -14.16
CA VAL A 107 -4.97 0.74 -15.17
C VAL A 107 -4.60 -0.68 -14.75
N ALA A 108 -4.61 -0.99 -13.46
CA ALA A 108 -4.37 -2.34 -12.96
C ALA A 108 -5.03 -2.53 -11.60
N ALA A 109 -5.48 -3.75 -11.32
CA ALA A 109 -5.94 -4.19 -10.01
C ALA A 109 -5.51 -5.65 -9.79
N VAL A 110 -4.78 -5.95 -8.71
CA VAL A 110 -4.28 -7.30 -8.40
C VAL A 110 -4.13 -7.48 -6.90
N ALA A 111 -4.58 -8.62 -6.35
CA ALA A 111 -4.30 -9.05 -4.97
C ALA A 111 -4.53 -7.95 -3.91
N GLY A 112 -5.68 -7.30 -3.98
CA GLY A 112 -6.03 -6.22 -3.06
C GLY A 112 -5.35 -4.88 -3.33
N TRP A 113 -4.58 -4.73 -4.41
CA TRP A 113 -4.04 -3.45 -4.86
C TRP A 113 -4.72 -2.95 -6.12
N GLU A 114 -4.75 -1.63 -6.27
CA GLU A 114 -5.26 -0.90 -7.42
C GLU A 114 -4.29 0.22 -7.79
N LEU A 115 -4.09 0.41 -9.10
CA LEU A 115 -3.30 1.49 -9.67
C LEU A 115 -4.19 2.35 -10.55
N ALA A 116 -4.18 3.65 -10.29
CA ALA A 116 -4.74 4.66 -11.19
C ALA A 116 -3.65 5.65 -11.62
N VAL A 117 -3.73 6.18 -12.83
CA VAL A 117 -2.75 7.13 -13.37
C VAL A 117 -3.41 8.32 -14.02
N ALA A 118 -2.78 9.49 -13.88
CA ALA A 118 -3.15 10.75 -14.53
C ALA A 118 -1.95 11.37 -15.26
N CYS A 119 -1.11 10.53 -15.87
CA CYS A 119 0.13 10.97 -16.51
C CYS A 119 -0.02 10.99 -18.03
N PRO A 120 0.56 12.00 -18.72
CA PRO A 120 0.50 12.06 -20.17
C PRO A 120 1.22 10.86 -20.78
N ARG A 121 0.54 10.13 -21.67
CA ARG A 121 1.08 8.99 -22.45
C ARG A 121 2.42 9.32 -23.14
N ARG A 122 2.70 10.60 -23.41
CA ARG A 122 3.85 11.11 -24.15
C ARG A 122 5.17 11.21 -23.36
N LEU A 123 5.19 11.02 -22.03
CA LEU A 123 6.48 11.02 -21.27
C LEU A 123 7.38 9.81 -21.60
N ARG A 124 6.92 8.85 -22.41
CA ARG A 124 7.68 7.67 -22.85
C ARG A 124 8.69 7.92 -23.98
N ALA A 125 8.65 9.03 -24.71
CA ALA A 125 9.36 9.14 -25.99
C ALA A 125 10.63 10.02 -26.00
N GLY A 126 11.03 10.69 -24.92
CA GLY A 126 12.23 11.52 -25.01
C GLY A 126 12.57 12.34 -23.77
N ARG A 127 13.46 11.80 -22.95
CA ARG A 127 14.53 12.55 -22.28
C ARG A 127 15.43 11.55 -21.55
N SER A 128 16.32 10.93 -22.31
CA SER A 128 17.63 10.64 -21.73
C SER A 128 18.29 12.00 -21.49
N PRO A 129 18.66 12.37 -20.25
CA PRO A 129 19.52 13.52 -20.05
C PRO A 129 20.82 13.20 -20.76
N ARG A 130 21.08 13.86 -21.89
CA ARG A 130 22.45 13.92 -22.42
C ARG A 130 23.30 14.47 -21.29
N ALA A 131 24.23 13.66 -20.81
CA ALA A 131 25.34 14.12 -20.00
C ALA A 131 25.98 15.30 -20.74
N ARG A 132 25.84 16.49 -20.15
CA ARG A 132 26.91 17.47 -20.12
C ARG A 132 27.65 17.10 -18.84
N SER A 133 28.89 16.65 -18.88
CA SER A 133 30.07 17.30 -19.46
C SER A 133 31.15 16.24 -19.66
#